data_AF-A0A9R1PGJ6-F1
#
_entry.id   AF-A0A9R1PGJ6-F1
#
_cell.length_a   1.000
_cell.length_b   1.000
_cell.length_c   1.000
_cell.angle_alpha   90.00
_cell.angle_beta   90.00
_cell.angle_gamma   90.00
#
_symmetry.space_group_name_H-M   'P 1'
#
loop_
_entity.id
_entity.type
_entity.pdbx_description
1 polymer ?
#
loop_
_entity_poly.entity_id
_entity_poly.type
_entity_poly.pdbx_seq_one_letter_code
_entity_poly.pdbx_strand_id
1 'polypeptide(L)'
;MMAPLIKHLFVCSQRGKNKNDVASSVECYISEHGVASEVAIAKIGSLIEDAWKTTNQAGFELPELLLPAVQRVANITISMPFMYDDKTDAFTFSSRLEGTIKRLFVNPVEL
;
A
#
# COMPACT_ATOMS: atom_id res chain seq x y z
N MET A 1 8.46 11.10 -5.36
CA MET A 1 7.25 11.05 -4.50
C MET A 1 6.87 9.62 -4.06
N MET A 2 7.21 8.55 -4.79
CA MET A 2 6.89 7.15 -4.38
C MET A 2 7.85 6.47 -3.39
N ALA A 3 9.10 6.91 -3.28
CA ALA A 3 10.07 6.25 -2.39
C ALA A 3 9.57 6.08 -0.94
N PRO A 4 8.79 7.02 -0.34
CA PRO A 4 8.16 6.80 0.96
C PRO A 4 7.02 5.76 0.91
N LEU A 5 6.13 5.84 -0.08
CA LEU A 5 4.94 4.97 -0.20
C LEU A 5 5.29 3.49 -0.39
N ILE A 6 6.31 3.19 -1.22
CA ILE A 6 6.81 1.82 -1.40
C ILE A 6 7.42 1.30 -0.10
N LYS A 7 8.12 2.15 0.65
CA LYS A 7 8.68 1.82 1.97
C LYS A 7 7.59 1.47 2.98
N HIS A 8 6.49 2.23 3.02
CA HIS A 8 5.37 1.98 3.94
C HIS A 8 4.57 0.72 3.58
N LEU A 9 4.35 0.44 2.28
CA LEU A 9 3.74 -0.83 1.85
C LEU A 9 4.59 -2.03 2.28
N PHE A 10 5.91 -1.85 2.29
CA PHE A 10 6.87 -2.86 2.73
C PHE A 10 6.84 -3.14 4.24
N VAL A 11 6.56 -2.10 5.05
CA VAL A 11 6.47 -2.20 6.51
C VAL A 11 5.37 -3.18 6.95
N CYS A 12 4.28 -3.32 6.18
CA CYS A 12 3.25 -4.33 6.43
C CYS A 12 3.79 -5.76 6.37
N SER A 13 4.71 -6.04 5.43
CA SER A 13 5.30 -7.38 5.28
C SER A 13 6.35 -7.68 6.35
N GLN A 14 6.90 -6.67 7.03
CA GLN A 14 7.96 -6.82 8.03
C GLN A 14 7.43 -6.95 9.46
N ARG A 15 6.11 -6.97 9.65
CA ARG A 15 5.46 -6.74 10.94
C ARG A 15 5.47 -7.89 11.94
N GLY A 16 6.22 -8.94 11.62
CA GLY A 16 6.15 -10.19 12.35
C GLY A 16 4.86 -10.92 12.01
N LYS A 17 5.00 -12.17 11.58
CA LYS A 17 3.87 -13.05 11.31
C LYS A 17 3.24 -13.52 12.61
N ASN A 18 1.91 -13.56 12.64
CA ASN A 18 1.21 -14.47 13.53
C ASN A 18 1.35 -15.91 13.01
N LYS A 19 1.25 -16.89 13.92
CA LYS A 19 1.40 -18.32 13.57
C LYS A 19 0.47 -18.81 12.45
N ASN A 20 -0.64 -18.12 12.20
CA ASN A 20 -1.67 -18.52 11.24
C ASN A 20 -1.68 -17.64 9.97
N ASP A 21 -0.73 -16.71 9.82
CA ASP A 21 -0.68 -15.84 8.65
C ASP A 21 -0.19 -16.61 7.42
N VAL A 22 -0.85 -16.38 6.28
CA VAL A 22 -0.42 -16.91 4.99
C VAL A 22 0.94 -16.33 4.61
N ALA A 23 1.71 -17.03 3.77
CA ALA A 23 2.95 -16.52 3.21
C ALA A 23 2.77 -15.16 2.51
N SER A 24 3.57 -14.19 2.94
CA SER A 24 3.72 -12.90 2.28
C SER A 24 4.43 -13.06 0.93
N SER A 25 4.27 -12.08 0.04
CA SER A 25 4.97 -12.08 -1.26
C SER A 25 6.48 -12.14 -1.11
N VAL A 26 7.04 -11.59 -0.03
CA VAL A 26 8.48 -11.67 0.28
C VAL A 26 8.88 -13.10 0.62
N GLU A 27 8.12 -13.77 1.48
CA GLU A 27 8.40 -15.16 1.86
C GLU A 27 8.21 -16.11 0.69
N CYS A 28 7.18 -15.93 -0.13
CA CYS A 28 7.00 -16.69 -1.36
C CYS A 28 8.22 -16.51 -2.28
N TYR A 29 8.66 -15.26 -2.50
CA TYR A 29 9.81 -14.98 -3.35
C TYR A 29 11.10 -15.63 -2.84
N ILE A 30 11.35 -15.54 -1.52
CA ILE A 30 12.49 -16.21 -0.87
C ILE A 30 12.40 -17.72 -1.05
N SER A 31 11.22 -18.32 -0.83
CA SER A 31 11.02 -19.77 -0.96
C SER A 31 11.20 -20.24 -2.41
N GLU A 32 10.74 -19.47 -3.38
CA GLU A 32 10.82 -19.80 -4.81
C GLU A 32 12.24 -19.65 -5.38
N HIS A 33 13.01 -18.67 -4.89
CA HIS A 33 14.29 -18.28 -5.51
C HIS A 33 15.52 -18.54 -4.61
N GLY A 34 15.34 -18.91 -3.34
CA GLY A 34 16.44 -19.19 -2.41
C GLY A 34 17.31 -17.99 -2.08
N VAL A 35 16.76 -16.77 -2.14
CA VAL A 35 17.51 -15.51 -1.98
C VAL A 35 17.40 -14.93 -0.57
N ALA A 36 18.34 -14.04 -0.22
CA ALA A 36 18.25 -13.26 1.01
C ALA A 36 17.02 -12.34 1.01
N SER A 37 16.52 -11.99 2.21
CA SER A 37 15.33 -11.16 2.34
C SER A 37 15.49 -9.84 1.61
N GLU A 38 16.63 -9.16 1.76
CA GLU A 38 16.92 -7.87 1.14
C GLU A 38 16.78 -7.91 -0.39
N VAL A 39 17.14 -9.03 -1.02
CA VAL A 39 17.01 -9.25 -2.46
C VAL A 39 15.54 -9.38 -2.85
N ALA A 40 14.77 -10.19 -2.10
CA ALA A 40 13.33 -10.31 -2.30
C ALA A 40 12.62 -8.96 -2.11
N ILE A 41 13.02 -8.20 -1.09
CA ILE A 41 12.50 -6.87 -0.79
C ILE A 41 12.75 -5.91 -1.95
N ALA A 42 13.99 -5.85 -2.42
CA ALA A 42 14.35 -5.00 -3.55
C ALA A 42 13.58 -5.40 -4.82
N LYS A 43 13.40 -6.70 -5.08
CA LYS A 43 12.68 -7.17 -6.26
C LYS A 43 11.20 -6.82 -6.22
N ILE A 44 10.52 -7.10 -5.10
CA ILE A 44 9.11 -6.73 -4.92
C ILE A 44 8.94 -5.21 -5.02
N GLY A 45 9.85 -4.43 -4.43
CA GLY A 45 9.86 -2.97 -4.55
C GLY A 45 9.95 -2.48 -6.00
N SER A 46 10.84 -3.08 -6.80
CA SER A 46 10.97 -2.78 -8.24
C SER A 46 9.70 -3.11 -9.02
N LEU A 47 9.05 -4.25 -8.74
CA LEU A 47 7.79 -4.61 -9.40
C LEU A 47 6.66 -3.62 -9.09
N ILE A 48 6.57 -3.15 -7.84
CA ILE A 48 5.61 -2.12 -7.44
C ILE A 48 5.89 -0.80 -8.18
N GLU A 49 7.15 -0.40 -8.26
CA GLU A 49 7.54 0.83 -8.96
C GLU A 49 7.16 0.76 -10.45
N ASP A 50 7.43 -0.36 -11.11
CA ASP A 50 7.11 -0.56 -12.52
C ASP A 50 5.60 -0.58 -12.77
N ALA A 51 4.82 -1.28 -11.92
CA ALA A 51 3.36 -1.28 -11.99
C ALA A 51 2.78 0.14 -11.82
N TRP A 52 3.38 0.96 -10.96
CA TRP A 52 2.98 2.35 -10.79
C TRP A 52 3.29 3.21 -12.01
N LYS A 53 4.46 3.05 -12.64
CA LYS A 53 4.79 3.72 -13.91
C LYS A 53 3.76 3.39 -14.98
N THR A 54 3.41 2.12 -15.14
CA THR A 54 2.36 1.67 -16.07
C THR A 54 1.01 2.31 -15.76
N THR A 55 0.61 2.36 -14.48
CA THR A 55 -0.66 2.97 -14.06
C THR A 55 -0.72 4.46 -14.41
N ASN A 56 0.36 5.21 -14.16
CA ASN A 56 0.40 6.63 -14.52
C ASN A 56 0.35 6.84 -16.03
N GLN A 57 1.12 6.04 -16.79
CA GLN A 57 1.16 6.13 -18.25
C GLN A 57 -0.23 5.88 -18.87
N ALA A 58 -0.96 4.88 -18.37
CA ALA A 58 -2.31 4.57 -18.83
C ALA A 58 -3.29 5.75 -18.68
N GLY A 59 -3.13 6.56 -17.63
CA GLY A 59 -3.94 7.77 -17.41
C GLY A 59 -3.70 8.87 -18.45
N PHE A 60 -2.51 8.91 -19.06
CA PHE A 60 -2.19 9.87 -20.11
C PHE A 60 -2.58 9.38 -21.52
N GLU A 61 -2.51 8.07 -21.77
CA GLU A 61 -2.79 7.49 -23.09
C GLU A 61 -4.28 7.44 -23.42
N LEU A 62 -5.12 7.16 -22.42
CA LEU A 62 -6.58 7.02 -22.60
C LEU A 62 -7.34 7.73 -21.47
N PRO A 63 -7.24 9.07 -21.35
CA PRO A 63 -7.74 9.81 -20.19
C PRO A 63 -9.24 9.65 -19.96
N GLU A 64 -10.09 9.71 -20.99
CA GLU A 64 -11.55 9.59 -20.78
C GLU A 64 -11.97 8.19 -20.30
N LEU A 65 -11.23 7.15 -20.69
CA LEU A 65 -11.57 5.77 -20.38
C LEU A 65 -10.91 5.27 -19.09
N LEU A 66 -9.62 5.58 -18.91
CA LEU A 66 -8.78 4.97 -17.86
C LEU A 66 -8.57 5.89 -16.66
N LEU A 67 -8.73 7.21 -16.79
CA LEU A 67 -8.51 8.14 -15.67
C LEU A 67 -9.36 7.80 -14.42
N PRO A 68 -10.64 7.39 -14.53
CA PRO A 68 -11.41 6.98 -13.35
C PRO A 68 -10.81 5.76 -12.63
N ALA A 69 -10.28 4.79 -13.38
CA ALA A 69 -9.65 3.60 -12.83
C ALA A 69 -8.29 3.94 -12.21
N VAL A 70 -7.48 4.73 -12.90
CA VAL A 70 -6.17 5.22 -12.43
C VAL A 70 -6.33 6.02 -11.14
N GLN A 71 -7.29 6.94 -11.08
CA GLN A 71 -7.58 7.71 -9.87
C GLN A 71 -8.00 6.82 -8.70
N ARG A 72 -8.81 5.79 -8.94
CA ARG A 72 -9.19 4.82 -7.89
C ARG A 72 -7.98 4.10 -7.32
N VAL A 73 -7.12 3.55 -8.18
CA VAL A 73 -5.90 2.84 -7.77
C VAL A 73 -4.93 3.77 -7.04
N ALA A 74 -4.79 5.00 -7.53
CA ALA A 74 -3.96 6.02 -6.91
C ALA A 74 -4.47 6.40 -5.51
N ASN A 75 -5.77 6.69 -5.38
CA ASN A 75 -6.39 7.07 -4.11
C ASN A 75 -6.25 5.96 -3.06
N ILE A 76 -6.45 4.69 -3.46
CA ILE A 76 -6.25 3.54 -2.56
C ILE A 76 -4.78 3.45 -2.13
N THR A 77 -3.84 3.52 -3.07
CA THR A 77 -2.40 3.43 -2.78
C THR A 77 -1.93 4.54 -1.83
N ILE A 78 -2.38 5.77 -2.05
CA ILE A 78 -2.04 6.94 -1.22
C ILE A 78 -2.65 6.84 0.18
N SER A 79 -3.77 6.13 0.34
CA SER A 79 -4.38 5.88 1.65
C SER A 79 -3.64 4.82 2.50
N MET A 80 -2.74 4.02 1.90
CA MET A 80 -2.09 2.90 2.61
C MET A 80 -1.27 3.33 3.85
N PRO A 81 -0.47 4.40 3.83
CA PRO A 81 0.19 4.87 5.06
C PRO A 81 -0.82 5.24 6.15
N PHE A 82 -1.97 5.83 5.80
CA PHE A 82 -2.99 6.17 6.79
C PHE A 82 -3.52 4.94 7.54
N MET A 83 -3.54 3.77 6.90
CA MET A 83 -3.99 2.51 7.48
C MET A 83 -2.87 1.70 8.13
N TYR A 84 -1.63 1.83 7.62
CA TYR A 84 -0.55 0.90 7.94
C TYR A 84 0.76 1.52 8.43
N ASP A 85 0.78 2.84 8.66
CA ASP A 85 1.97 3.52 9.17
C ASP A 85 2.34 3.09 10.60
N ASP A 86 3.61 3.32 10.95
CA ASP A 86 4.20 3.02 12.26
C ASP A 86 4.01 1.57 12.70
N LYS A 87 4.02 0.63 11.74
CA LYS A 87 3.79 -0.80 11.99
C LYS A 87 2.46 -1.06 12.71
N THR A 88 1.42 -0.26 12.44
CA THR A 88 0.07 -0.45 13.01
C THR A 88 -0.92 -0.92 11.96
N ASP A 89 -1.93 -1.72 12.34
CA ASP A 89 -2.92 -2.29 11.41
C ASP A 89 -4.20 -1.59 11.78
N ALA A 90 -4.26 -0.33 11.40
CA ALA A 90 -5.40 0.51 11.71
C ALA A 90 -6.60 0.13 10.82
N PHE A 91 -6.38 -0.66 9.77
CA PHE A 91 -7.46 -1.21 8.96
C PHE A 91 -8.24 -2.29 9.72
N THR A 92 -7.55 -3.29 10.28
CA THR A 92 -8.19 -4.34 11.09
C THR A 92 -8.52 -3.85 12.51
N PHE A 93 -7.61 -3.09 13.13
CA PHE A 93 -7.76 -2.54 14.48
C PHE A 93 -7.96 -1.01 14.43
N SER A 94 -9.20 -0.60 14.18
CA SER A 94 -9.58 0.75 13.76
C SER A 94 -9.49 1.86 14.83
N SER A 95 -8.96 1.58 16.02
CA SER A 95 -8.88 2.57 17.11
C SER A 95 -8.13 3.84 16.70
N ARG A 96 -7.09 3.71 15.86
CA ARG A 96 -6.34 4.86 15.32
C ARG A 96 -7.09 5.65 14.23
N LEU A 97 -8.09 5.05 13.58
CA LEU A 97 -8.85 5.70 12.50
C LEU A 97 -10.08 6.45 13.01
N GLU A 98 -10.56 6.14 14.22
CA GLU A 98 -11.83 6.63 14.76
C GLU A 98 -11.95 8.16 14.69
N GLY A 99 -10.92 8.89 15.13
CA GLY A 99 -10.93 10.36 15.12
C GLY A 99 -11.05 10.94 13.70
N THR A 100 -10.33 10.36 12.74
CA THR A 100 -10.40 10.78 11.34
C THR A 100 -11.74 10.44 10.71
N ILE A 101 -12.28 9.25 10.98
CA ILE A 101 -13.61 8.85 10.50
C ILE A 101 -14.67 9.83 11.01
N LYS A 102 -14.63 10.16 12.31
CA LYS A 102 -15.54 11.14 12.89
C LYS A 102 -15.41 12.50 12.21
N ARG A 103 -14.19 12.99 12.01
CA ARG A 103 -13.96 14.30 11.35
C ARG A 103 -14.43 14.34 9.89
N LEU A 104 -14.29 13.25 9.14
CA LEU A 104 -14.60 13.24 7.71
C LEU A 104 -16.06 12.90 7.41
N PHE A 105 -16.71 12.10 8.26
CA PHE A 105 -18.00 11.49 7.94
C PHE A 105 -19.09 11.67 9.00
N VAL A 106 -18.76 12.18 10.20
CA VAL A 106 -19.74 12.33 11.30
C VAL A 106 -19.92 13.79 11.70
N ASN A 107 -18.81 14.50 11.91
CA ASN A 107 -18.81 15.87 12.39
C ASN A 107 -18.73 16.82 11.20
N PRO A 108 -19.74 17.69 10.99
CA PRO A 108 -19.70 18.69 9.93
C PRO A 108 -18.58 19.71 10.21
N VAL A 109 -18.06 20.31 9.13
CA VAL A 109 -17.19 21.48 9.24
C VAL A 109 -18.07 22.68 9.60
N GLU A 110 -17.80 23.32 10.73
CA GLU A 110 -18.48 24.57 11.08
C GLU A 110 -18.06 25.69 10.11
N LEU A 111 -19.05 26.47 9.67
CA LEU A 111 -18.89 27.58 8.72
C LEU A 111 -18.73 28.91 9.45
#